data_AF-A0A3B8V4F3-F1
#
_entry.id   AF-A0A3B8V4F3-F1
#
_cell.length_a   1.000
_cell.length_b   1.000
_cell.length_c   1.000
_cell.angle_alpha   90.00
_cell.angle_beta   90.00
_cell.angle_gamma   90.00
#
_symmetry.space_group_name_H-M   'P 1'
#
loop_
_entity.id
_entity.type
_entity.pdbx_description
1 polymer ?
#
loop_
_entity_poly.entity_id
_entity_poly.type
_entity_poly.pdbx_seq_one_letter_code
_entity_poly.pdbx_strand_id
1 'polypeptide(L)' 'SALYYTLLHLYGYGITTDDLKSFRQLGSKTPGHPEYGHTVGVETTTGPL' A
#
# COMPACT_ATOMS: atom_id res chain seq x y z
N SER A 1 -1.33 7.75 2.13
CA SER A 1 -1.11 6.32 1.84
C SER A 1 0.26 5.82 2.31
N ALA A 2 1.38 6.53 2.05
CA ALA A 2 2.72 6.07 2.42
C ALA A 2 2.86 5.59 3.89
N LEU A 3 2.38 6.37 4.87
CA LEU A 3 2.36 5.95 6.28
C LEU A 3 1.64 4.62 6.50
N TYR A 4 0.48 4.44 5.86
CA TYR A 4 -0.31 3.21 6.00
C TYR A 4 0.43 1.99 5.47
N TYR A 5 1.09 2.11 4.31
CA TYR A 5 1.90 1.02 3.76
C TYR A 5 3.12 0.69 4.60
N THR A 6 3.76 1.70 5.21
CA THR A 6 4.85 1.47 6.16
C THR A 6 4.35 0.71 7.39
N LEU A 7 3.18 1.05 7.93
CA LEU A 7 2.59 0.32 9.05
C LEU A 7 2.28 -1.13 8.66
N LEU A 8 1.71 -1.38 7.49
CA LEU A 8 1.45 -2.73 6.98
C LEU A 8 2.74 -3.55 6.84
N HIS A 9 3.84 -2.93 6.38
CA HIS A 9 5.15 -3.56 6.33
C HIS A 9 5.67 -3.92 7.73
N LEU A 10 5.62 -2.97 8.68
CA LEU A 10 6.09 -3.16 10.05
C LEU A 10 5.29 -4.21 10.82
N TYR A 11 3.99 -4.31 10.55
CA TYR A 11 3.11 -5.32 11.15
C TYR A 11 3.14 -6.67 10.43
N GLY A 12 3.97 -6.83 9.39
CA GLY A 12 4.17 -8.13 8.74
C GLY A 12 3.02 -8.57 7.83
N TYR A 13 2.23 -7.64 7.28
CA TYR A 13 1.12 -7.96 6.37
C TYR A 13 1.57 -8.47 4.99
N GLY A 14 2.87 -8.67 4.76
CA GLY A 14 3.41 -9.16 3.49
C GLY A 14 3.74 -8.06 2.48
N ILE A 15 3.70 -6.79 2.89
CA ILE A 15 4.35 -5.69 2.17
C ILE A 15 5.85 -5.76 2.45
N THR A 16 6.67 -5.75 1.41
CA THR A 16 8.13 -5.78 1.52
C THR A 16 8.75 -4.39 1.43
N THR A 17 10.03 -4.27 1.77
CA THR A 17 10.78 -3.03 1.57
C THR A 17 10.86 -2.61 0.10
N ASP A 18 10.89 -3.57 -0.85
CA ASP A 18 10.95 -3.26 -2.28
C ASP A 18 9.59 -2.79 -2.84
N ASP A 19 8.48 -3.28 -2.27
CA ASP A 19 7.14 -2.74 -2.54
C ASP A 19 7.05 -1.27 -2.10
N LEU A 20 7.65 -0.91 -0.94
CA LEU A 20 7.68 0.47 -0.46
C LEU A 20 8.57 1.39 -1.33
N LYS A 21 9.70 0.89 -1.84
CA LYS A 21 10.55 1.64 -2.79
C LYS A 21 9.83 1.89 -4.12
N SER A 22 8.96 0.96 -4.52
CA SER A 22 8.14 1.04 -5.73
C SER A 22 6.89 1.91 -5.55
N PHE A 23 6.86 2.81 -4.58
CA PHE A 23 5.70 3.67 -4.33
C PHE A 23 5.31 4.47 -5.57
N ARG A 24 4.00 4.42 -5.91
CA ARG A 24 3.41 5.08 -7.07
C ARG A 24 3.97 4.65 -8.42
N GLN A 25 4.68 3.54 -8.49
CA GLN A 25 5.14 2.98 -9.77
C GLN A 25 4.05 2.08 -10.40
N LEU A 26 4.08 1.98 -11.73
CA LEU A 26 3.13 1.15 -12.47
C LEU A 26 3.26 -0.32 -12.04
N GLY A 27 2.12 -0.96 -11.71
CA GLY A 27 2.09 -2.35 -11.25
C GLY A 27 2.57 -2.56 -9.80
N SER A 28 2.90 -1.49 -9.08
CA SER A 28 3.29 -1.59 -7.66
C SER A 28 2.10 -1.95 -6.77
N LYS A 29 2.37 -2.70 -5.70
CA LYS A 29 1.43 -2.95 -4.59
C LYS A 29 1.24 -1.75 -3.67
N THR A 30 1.94 -0.64 -3.89
CA THR A 30 1.84 0.58 -3.09
C THR A 30 1.37 1.78 -3.96
N PRO A 31 0.10 1.77 -4.41
CA PRO A 31 -0.46 2.81 -5.27
C PRO A 31 -0.57 4.17 -4.55
N GLY A 32 -0.80 5.23 -5.32
CA GLY A 32 -0.82 6.60 -4.79
C GLY A 32 -1.84 6.83 -3.68
N HIS A 33 -2.94 6.10 -3.68
CA HIS A 33 -3.95 6.05 -2.64
C HIS A 33 -4.30 4.58 -2.33
N PRO A 34 -4.80 4.25 -1.12
CA PRO A 34 -5.14 2.87 -0.77
C PRO A 34 -6.26 2.32 -1.66
N GLU A 35 -6.03 1.16 -2.26
CA GLU A 35 -6.97 0.48 -3.16
C GLU A 35 -7.32 -0.90 -2.60
N TYR A 36 -8.61 -1.14 -2.36
CA TYR A 36 -9.14 -2.40 -1.86
C TYR A 36 -8.90 -3.53 -2.87
N GLY A 37 -8.49 -4.70 -2.38
CA GLY A 37 -8.17 -5.87 -3.19
C GLY A 37 -6.83 -5.78 -3.95
N HIS A 38 -6.22 -4.60 -4.03
CA HIS A 38 -4.89 -4.40 -4.67
C HIS A 38 -3.74 -4.50 -3.66
N THR A 39 -3.90 -3.83 -2.51
CA THR A 39 -2.90 -3.86 -1.43
C THR A 39 -3.43 -4.68 -0.25
N VAL A 40 -2.64 -5.63 0.23
CA VAL A 40 -3.00 -6.45 1.40
C VAL A 40 -3.17 -5.59 2.65
N GLY A 41 -4.24 -5.83 3.42
CA GLY A 41 -4.58 -5.04 4.60
C GLY A 41 -5.24 -3.68 4.32
N VAL A 42 -5.54 -3.36 3.06
CA VAL A 42 -6.44 -2.24 2.73
C VAL A 42 -7.88 -2.76 2.73
N GLU A 43 -8.68 -2.30 3.70
CA GLU A 43 -10.08 -2.71 3.88
C GLU A 43 -11.06 -1.96 2.96
N THR A 44 -10.69 -0.79 2.45
CA THR A 44 -11.52 -0.02 1.53
C THR A 44 -10.67 0.89 0.64
N THR A 45 -11.15 1.15 -0.58
CA THR A 45 -10.51 2.11 -1.49
C THR A 45 -10.81 3.52 -0.99
N THR A 46 -9.76 4.26 -0.65
CA THR A 46 -9.88 5.65 -0.18
C THR A 46 -9.01 6.54 -1.05
N GLY A 47 -9.42 7.77 -1.29
CA GLY A 47 -8.68 8.71 -2.14
C GLY A 47 -9.44 10.01 -2.35
N PRO A 48 -10.68 9.94 -2.86
CA PRO A 48 -11.62 11.04 -2.77
C PRO A 48 -11.94 11.34 -1.30
N LEU A 49 -12.00 12.63 -0.96
CA LEU A 49 -12.49 13.12 0.33
C LEU A 49 -14.02 13.13 0.37
#